data_AF-A0A1L7SNU4-F1
#
_entry.id   AF-A0A1L7SNU4-F1
#
_cell.length_a   1.000
_cell.length_b   1.000
_cell.length_c   1.000
_cell.angle_alpha   90.00
_cell.angle_beta   90.00
_cell.angle_gamma   90.00
#
_symmetry.space_group_name_H-M   'P 1'
#
loop_
_entity.id
_entity.type
_entity.pdbx_description
1 polymer ?
#
loop_
_entity_poly.entity_id
_entity_poly.type
_entity_poly.pdbx_seq_one_letter_code
_entity_poly.pdbx_strand_id
1 'polypeptide(L)'
;MDCSPSRLEVLVSNEEVEFDADIAGPGVLAAFLITSLIALATLILAFLTISVPARLLNSGDAVIASGARRTYHRLRAKFPKTKRTKVVQSRSERTHAFMAFMIAISDQILVSQASILIAALIIHDEITIYSSNIVIALGCLASTVHLGSFPFYMDRIKDHSTAKLIRVLAMITGSGMLVFLLVVQLSYTWDMETHVYFTCTFQDYRMNDDMGGADYISIIEQMFVPLTVLYGTYEIVQLLHHNEPADDKSKEPGSGGLSPITRRNRSNLDDQQFPDNGGIELQRLSRLEDQTNPENRRRPSDMEVESQAIVSILQLISGSNIEMATNNETNYQHQRSILWKPRGAKIKFKELSKEIKESNREQLLNKWLKLKALTILTSKPVSPRKLRLIVTLIPEAWAFHQCRGSFAWRLFWLWSGNVYGIVTIFTSRAVTTGMSGNPNKMGFGQVVPLTLLALPIFAALEAHADYKQKLKSIEKAHLDQANLEIPVTGSARPQPRSQYLAQRQNLPQETDIARIRIVQDVLKKRAKDIGYPELYNWVIGDNLTSAPSLQKGVAVHTAVMFTIATLLGFSMAYGIANINITLIVFLFVLAARRLIGLSLVGLDMRSCPMILDHLGCIGHLTVQQSGSQGESMAAA
;
A
#
# COMPACT_ATOMS: atom_id res chain seq x y z
N MET A 1 20.24 21.93 39.71
CA MET A 1 20.54 23.14 38.92
C MET A 1 20.00 24.38 39.62
N ASP A 2 20.68 25.52 39.49
CA ASP A 2 20.18 26.83 39.92
C ASP A 2 19.64 27.55 38.68
N CYS A 3 18.30 27.62 38.56
CA CYS A 3 17.61 28.19 37.40
C CYS A 3 17.36 29.71 37.55
N SER A 4 18.15 30.41 38.37
CA SER A 4 18.09 31.88 38.46
C SER A 4 18.37 32.51 37.09
N PRO A 5 17.45 33.35 36.54
CA PRO A 5 17.63 33.96 35.22
C PRO A 5 18.95 34.74 35.11
N SER A 6 19.27 35.54 36.14
CA SER A 6 20.50 36.33 36.19
C SER A 6 21.79 35.50 36.10
N ARG A 7 21.77 34.27 36.61
CA ARG A 7 22.91 33.37 36.57
C ARG A 7 23.03 32.70 35.20
N LEU A 8 21.90 32.27 34.64
CA LEU A 8 21.85 31.64 33.32
C LEU A 8 22.28 32.62 32.22
N GLU A 9 21.81 33.87 32.26
CA GLU A 9 22.24 34.93 31.33
C GLU A 9 23.76 35.16 31.37
N VAL A 10 24.37 35.15 32.57
CA VAL A 10 25.82 35.28 32.73
C VAL A 10 26.56 34.08 32.12
N LEU A 11 26.06 32.86 32.34
CA LEU A 11 26.65 31.64 31.76
C LEU A 11 26.59 31.66 30.22
N VAL A 12 25.48 32.11 29.64
CA VAL A 12 25.32 32.28 28.18
C VAL A 12 26.25 33.37 27.66
N SER A 13 26.29 34.53 28.31
CA SER A 13 27.10 35.67 27.87
C SER A 13 28.60 35.39 27.95
N ASN A 14 29.03 34.54 28.87
CA ASN A 14 30.43 34.14 29.01
C ASN A 14 30.80 32.93 28.14
N GLU A 15 29.85 32.36 27.38
CA GLU A 15 30.06 31.12 26.61
C GLU A 15 30.64 30.00 27.49
N GLU A 16 30.01 29.73 28.64
CA GLU A 16 30.49 28.73 29.61
C GLU A 16 29.68 27.42 29.57
N VAL A 17 28.70 27.29 28.66
CA VAL A 17 27.83 26.10 28.58
C VAL A 17 28.47 25.03 27.71
N GLU A 18 28.98 23.95 28.30
CA GLU A 18 29.64 22.88 27.54
C GLU A 18 28.69 22.08 26.63
N PHE A 19 29.19 21.63 25.47
CA PHE A 19 28.47 20.70 24.60
C PHE A 19 28.39 19.28 25.17
N ASP A 20 27.20 18.67 25.11
CA ASP A 20 27.01 17.23 25.39
C ASP A 20 27.46 16.38 24.20
N ALA A 21 28.78 16.24 24.02
CA ALA A 21 29.36 15.54 22.88
C ALA A 21 28.88 14.08 22.76
N ASP A 22 28.58 13.37 23.84
CA ASP A 22 28.14 11.98 23.77
C ASP A 22 26.70 11.81 23.27
N ILE A 23 25.88 12.88 23.28
CA ILE A 23 24.49 12.87 22.82
C ILE A 23 24.37 13.59 21.48
N ALA A 24 24.87 14.82 21.42
CA ALA A 24 24.77 15.69 20.26
C ALA A 24 25.94 15.53 19.27
N GLY A 25 26.88 14.63 19.55
CA GLY A 25 28.13 14.46 18.79
C GLY A 25 27.95 13.88 17.39
N PRO A 26 28.95 14.11 16.51
CA PRO A 26 28.85 13.77 15.09
C PRO A 26 28.67 12.28 14.82
N GLY A 27 29.19 11.39 15.68
CA GLY A 27 29.03 9.94 15.48
C GLY A 27 27.59 9.46 15.72
N VAL A 28 26.90 10.00 16.73
CA VAL A 28 25.47 9.71 16.97
C VAL A 28 24.64 10.22 15.80
N LEU A 29 24.87 11.47 15.38
CA LEU A 29 24.18 12.05 14.21
C LEU A 29 24.39 11.20 12.95
N ALA A 30 25.64 10.87 12.65
CA ALA A 30 25.98 10.06 11.48
C ALA A 30 25.30 8.69 11.53
N ALA A 31 25.26 8.02 12.68
CA ALA A 31 24.61 6.72 12.81
C ALA A 31 23.12 6.78 12.49
N PHE A 32 22.37 7.74 13.04
CA PHE A 32 20.95 7.91 12.75
C PHE A 32 20.69 8.31 11.29
N LEU A 33 21.46 9.28 10.77
CA LEU A 33 21.34 9.75 9.39
C LEU A 33 21.63 8.63 8.38
N ILE A 34 22.73 7.90 8.57
CA ILE A 34 23.10 6.77 7.70
C ILE A 34 22.04 5.67 7.77
N THR A 35 21.59 5.28 8.97
CA THR A 35 20.55 4.26 9.14
C THR A 35 19.27 4.67 8.40
N SER A 36 18.83 5.91 8.57
CA SER A 36 17.63 6.46 7.93
C SER A 36 17.72 6.46 6.40
N LEU A 37 18.84 6.93 5.86
CA LEU A 37 19.11 6.96 4.42
C LEU A 37 19.22 5.55 3.83
N ILE A 38 19.86 4.61 4.53
CA ILE A 38 19.93 3.20 4.13
C ILE A 38 18.54 2.57 4.11
N ALA A 39 17.71 2.82 5.13
CA ALA A 39 16.34 2.32 5.20
C ALA A 39 15.52 2.79 3.99
N LEU A 40 15.55 4.09 3.71
CA LEU A 40 14.86 4.69 2.57
C LEU A 40 15.39 4.14 1.24
N ALA A 41 16.71 4.13 1.04
CA ALA A 41 17.34 3.62 -0.18
C ALA A 41 16.97 2.15 -0.42
N THR A 42 16.93 1.34 0.63
CA THR A 42 16.52 -0.06 0.56
C THR A 42 15.07 -0.20 0.10
N LEU A 43 14.15 0.58 0.66
CA LEU A 43 12.74 0.53 0.24
C LEU A 43 12.54 1.03 -1.20
N ILE A 44 13.27 2.06 -1.62
CA ILE A 44 13.29 2.53 -3.01
C ILE A 44 13.82 1.42 -3.93
N LEU A 45 14.93 0.76 -3.58
CA LEU A 45 15.48 -0.35 -4.35
C LEU A 45 14.53 -1.55 -4.41
N ALA A 46 13.87 -1.90 -3.30
CA ALA A 46 12.85 -2.93 -3.24
C ALA A 46 11.67 -2.60 -4.18
N PHE A 47 11.21 -1.35 -4.17
CA PHE A 47 10.16 -0.85 -5.06
C PHE A 47 10.58 -0.91 -6.54
N LEU A 48 11.75 -0.35 -6.87
CA LEU A 48 12.30 -0.37 -8.23
C LEU A 48 12.56 -1.80 -8.72
N THR A 49 12.84 -2.76 -7.84
CA THR A 49 13.01 -4.17 -8.22
C THR A 49 11.71 -4.99 -8.13
N ILE A 50 10.57 -4.38 -7.80
CA ILE A 50 9.27 -5.07 -7.58
C ILE A 50 9.44 -6.21 -6.56
N SER A 51 10.36 -6.03 -5.62
CA SER A 51 10.62 -6.93 -4.48
C SER A 51 9.89 -6.45 -3.21
N VAL A 52 8.77 -5.76 -3.40
CA VAL A 52 7.80 -5.40 -2.37
C VAL A 52 6.72 -6.49 -2.32
N PRO A 53 6.20 -6.88 -1.14
CA PRO A 53 5.10 -7.82 -1.05
C PRO A 53 3.87 -7.35 -1.83
N ALA A 54 3.19 -8.30 -2.49
CA ALA A 54 2.10 -8.00 -3.43
C ALA A 54 0.93 -7.24 -2.78
N ARG A 55 0.66 -7.45 -1.48
CA ARG A 55 -0.38 -6.74 -0.72
C ARG A 55 -0.21 -5.22 -0.67
N LEU A 56 1.01 -4.72 -0.88
CA LEU A 56 1.32 -3.29 -0.84
C LEU A 56 1.36 -2.64 -2.22
N LEU A 57 1.42 -3.45 -3.29
CA LEU A 57 1.55 -2.95 -4.65
C LEU A 57 0.17 -2.88 -5.31
N ASN A 58 -0.07 -1.82 -6.08
CA ASN A 58 -1.25 -1.69 -6.92
C ASN A 58 -0.89 -1.45 -8.41
N SER A 59 -1.90 -1.40 -9.30
CA SER A 59 -1.73 -1.04 -10.72
C SER A 59 -0.90 0.24 -10.93
N GLY A 60 -1.10 1.27 -10.10
CA GLY A 60 -0.33 2.52 -10.14
C GLY A 60 1.15 2.30 -9.84
N ASP A 61 1.48 1.54 -8.80
CA ASP A 61 2.86 1.18 -8.45
C ASP A 61 3.57 0.45 -9.58
N ALA A 62 2.88 -0.44 -10.29
CA ALA A 62 3.45 -1.12 -11.46
C ALA A 62 3.81 -0.13 -12.58
N VAL A 63 2.95 0.87 -12.82
CA VAL A 63 3.22 1.95 -13.78
C VAL A 63 4.42 2.78 -13.35
N ILE A 64 4.44 3.24 -12.09
CA ILE A 64 5.52 4.06 -11.52
C ILE A 64 6.85 3.28 -11.59
N ALA A 65 6.89 2.04 -11.11
CA ALA A 65 8.08 1.21 -11.10
C ALA A 65 8.59 0.93 -12.53
N SER A 66 7.70 0.69 -13.49
CA SER A 66 8.09 0.48 -14.89
C SER A 66 8.70 1.75 -15.52
N GLY A 67 8.13 2.92 -15.26
CA GLY A 67 8.65 4.20 -15.70
C GLY A 67 10.02 4.51 -15.08
N ALA A 68 10.13 4.36 -13.76
CA ALA A 68 11.36 4.59 -13.03
C ALA A 68 12.50 3.64 -13.46
N ARG A 69 12.19 2.36 -13.72
CA ARG A 69 13.16 1.40 -14.28
C ARG A 69 13.71 1.82 -15.63
N ARG A 70 12.87 2.32 -16.54
CA ARG A 70 13.33 2.81 -17.85
C ARG A 70 14.34 3.94 -17.66
N THR A 71 14.04 4.89 -16.78
CA THR A 71 14.95 6.00 -16.45
C THR A 71 16.24 5.49 -15.80
N TYR A 72 16.15 4.60 -14.82
CA TYR A 72 17.32 4.00 -14.15
C TYR A 72 18.20 3.21 -15.12
N HIS A 73 17.64 2.40 -16.02
CA HIS A 73 18.42 1.67 -17.02
C HIS A 73 19.12 2.60 -18.00
N ARG A 74 18.50 3.71 -18.40
CA ARG A 74 19.16 4.75 -19.22
C ARG A 74 20.33 5.42 -18.50
N LEU A 75 20.16 5.74 -17.21
CA LEU A 75 21.22 6.32 -16.39
C LEU A 75 22.36 5.32 -16.15
N ARG A 76 22.02 4.07 -15.82
CA ARG A 76 22.99 2.99 -15.57
C ARG A 76 23.77 2.59 -16.82
N ALA A 77 23.20 2.73 -18.02
CA ALA A 77 23.91 2.49 -19.27
C ALA A 77 25.15 3.39 -19.46
N LYS A 78 25.23 4.51 -18.72
CA LYS A 78 26.40 5.41 -18.71
C LYS A 78 27.55 4.95 -17.80
N PHE A 79 27.36 3.92 -16.98
CA PHE A 79 28.39 3.41 -16.06
C PHE A 79 28.96 2.06 -16.52
N PRO A 80 30.26 1.79 -16.30
CA PRO A 80 30.88 0.54 -16.69
C PRO A 80 30.20 -0.66 -16.03
N LYS A 81 29.92 -1.69 -16.83
CA LYS A 81 29.24 -2.91 -16.38
C LYS A 81 30.16 -3.63 -15.38
N THR A 82 29.83 -3.59 -14.10
CA THR A 82 30.38 -4.55 -13.13
C THR A 82 30.02 -5.96 -13.60
N LYS A 83 31.01 -6.86 -13.68
CA LYS A 83 30.83 -8.27 -14.06
C LYS A 83 29.71 -8.85 -13.19
N ARG A 84 28.55 -9.04 -13.78
CA ARG A 84 27.36 -9.54 -13.09
C ARG A 84 27.57 -11.04 -12.90
N THR A 85 27.77 -11.48 -11.66
CA THR A 85 27.53 -12.87 -11.29
C THR A 85 26.10 -13.20 -11.71
N LYS A 86 25.93 -14.20 -12.59
CA LYS A 86 24.62 -14.74 -12.97
C LYS A 86 24.00 -15.36 -11.73
N VAL A 87 23.26 -14.56 -10.98
CA VAL A 87 22.41 -15.03 -9.90
C VAL A 87 21.09 -14.28 -10.05
N VAL A 88 20.25 -14.75 -10.98
CA VAL A 88 18.82 -14.43 -10.94
C VAL A 88 18.24 -15.33 -9.87
N GLN A 89 18.37 -14.88 -8.63
CA GLN A 89 17.57 -15.36 -7.51
C GLN A 89 16.13 -14.92 -7.73
N SER A 90 15.21 -15.83 -7.43
CA SER A 90 13.76 -15.64 -7.62
C SER A 90 13.30 -14.30 -7.02
N ARG A 91 12.24 -13.68 -7.57
CA ARG A 91 11.66 -12.44 -7.02
C ARG A 91 11.39 -12.57 -5.51
N SER A 92 10.90 -13.74 -5.10
CA SER A 92 10.63 -14.12 -3.72
C SER A 92 11.86 -14.06 -2.82
N GLU A 93 13.01 -14.51 -3.30
CA GLU A 93 14.26 -14.49 -2.54
C GLU A 93 14.71 -13.07 -2.24
N ARG A 94 14.67 -12.19 -3.25
CA ARG A 94 14.99 -10.77 -3.05
C ARG A 94 14.04 -10.12 -2.07
N THR A 95 12.73 -10.39 -2.20
CA THR A 95 11.73 -9.88 -1.26
C THR A 95 12.04 -10.33 0.17
N HIS A 96 12.40 -11.59 0.37
CA HIS A 96 12.76 -12.12 1.69
C HIS A 96 14.01 -11.45 2.28
N ALA A 97 15.06 -11.28 1.48
CA ALA A 97 16.28 -10.59 1.89
C ALA A 97 16.01 -9.13 2.28
N PHE A 98 15.24 -8.40 1.47
CA PHE A 98 14.84 -7.02 1.80
C PHE A 98 14.00 -6.95 3.08
N MET A 99 13.05 -7.88 3.27
CA MET A 99 12.26 -7.92 4.50
C MET A 99 13.13 -8.15 5.73
N ALA A 100 14.08 -9.10 5.66
CA ALA A 100 15.01 -9.38 6.76
C ALA A 100 15.87 -8.16 7.10
N PHE A 101 16.43 -7.53 6.08
CA PHE A 101 17.24 -6.32 6.25
C PHE A 101 16.42 -5.19 6.91
N MET A 102 15.21 -4.94 6.41
CA MET A 102 14.35 -3.88 6.95
C MET A 102 13.89 -4.15 8.38
N ILE A 103 13.69 -5.41 8.75
CA ILE A 103 13.41 -5.82 10.13
C ILE A 103 14.60 -5.45 11.03
N ALA A 104 15.83 -5.79 10.63
CA ALA A 104 17.02 -5.50 11.42
C ALA A 104 17.31 -3.99 11.53
N ILE A 105 17.18 -3.25 10.43
CA ILE A 105 17.25 -1.77 10.44
C ILE A 105 16.21 -1.19 11.40
N SER A 106 14.97 -1.70 11.34
CA SER A 106 13.91 -1.21 12.20
C SER A 106 14.15 -1.52 13.67
N ASP A 107 14.75 -2.66 14.02
CA ASP A 107 15.07 -2.98 15.41
C ASP A 107 16.19 -2.09 15.93
N GLN A 108 17.24 -1.91 15.12
CA GLN A 108 18.34 -1.02 15.46
C GLN A 108 17.85 0.41 15.70
N ILE A 109 17.01 0.94 14.81
CA ILE A 109 16.54 2.33 14.94
C ILE A 109 15.58 2.49 16.11
N LEU A 110 14.74 1.50 16.38
CA LEU A 110 13.79 1.52 17.50
C LEU A 110 14.51 1.48 18.84
N VAL A 111 15.50 0.60 19.00
CA VAL A 111 16.34 0.54 20.21
C VAL A 111 17.16 1.81 20.36
N SER A 112 17.81 2.27 19.30
CA SER A 112 18.63 3.50 19.35
C SER A 112 17.80 4.72 19.73
N GLN A 113 16.58 4.84 19.19
CA GLN A 113 15.63 5.89 19.55
C GLN A 113 15.25 5.82 21.02
N ALA A 114 14.83 4.66 21.51
CA ALA A 114 14.46 4.51 22.91
C ALA A 114 15.66 4.84 23.83
N SER A 115 16.86 4.34 23.49
CA SER A 115 18.07 4.59 24.27
C SER A 115 18.44 6.06 24.36
N ILE A 116 18.42 6.80 23.24
CA ILE A 116 18.80 8.23 23.26
C ILE A 116 17.77 9.08 24.01
N LEU A 117 16.48 8.77 23.89
CA LEU A 117 15.41 9.44 24.63
C LEU A 117 15.49 9.14 26.12
N ILE A 118 15.74 7.89 26.50
CA ILE A 118 15.95 7.50 27.90
C ILE A 118 17.18 8.21 28.47
N ALA A 119 18.30 8.22 27.75
CA ALA A 119 19.52 8.89 28.20
C ALA A 119 19.26 10.37 28.46
N ALA A 120 18.61 11.08 27.53
CA ALA A 120 18.28 12.49 27.66
C ALA A 120 17.38 12.77 28.88
N LEU A 121 16.39 11.90 29.15
CA LEU A 121 15.50 12.05 30.32
C LEU A 121 16.20 11.67 31.64
N ILE A 122 17.17 10.76 31.63
CA ILE A 122 17.97 10.46 32.83
C ILE A 122 18.81 11.67 33.22
N ILE A 123 19.48 12.30 32.25
CA ILE A 123 20.34 13.47 32.48
C ILE A 123 19.59 14.81 32.36
N HIS A 124 18.27 14.81 32.53
CA HIS A 124 17.40 15.99 32.33
C HIS A 124 17.85 17.24 33.11
N ASP A 125 18.50 17.05 34.27
CA ASP A 125 19.02 18.13 35.11
C ASP A 125 20.25 18.85 34.52
N GLU A 126 20.98 18.22 33.62
CA GLU A 126 22.24 18.73 33.07
C GLU A 126 22.18 18.94 31.55
N ILE A 127 21.20 18.31 30.86
CA ILE A 127 21.07 18.43 29.42
C ILE A 127 20.62 19.83 29.00
N THR A 128 21.32 20.39 28.02
CA THR A 128 20.98 21.69 27.43
C THR A 128 19.78 21.59 26.49
N ILE A 129 19.12 22.72 26.23
CA ILE A 129 18.11 22.83 25.15
C ILE A 129 18.74 22.51 23.79
N TYR A 130 20.01 22.90 23.57
CA TYR A 130 20.75 22.55 22.36
C TYR A 130 20.74 21.03 22.12
N SER A 131 21.19 20.26 23.11
CA SER A 131 21.23 18.81 23.04
C SER A 131 19.83 18.20 22.98
N SER A 132 18.87 18.78 23.70
CA SER A 132 17.46 18.33 23.67
C SER A 132 16.83 18.49 22.29
N ASN A 133 17.06 19.62 21.60
CA ASN A 133 16.61 19.85 20.22
C ASN A 133 17.16 18.78 19.27
N ILE A 134 18.43 18.41 19.42
CA ILE A 134 19.06 17.34 18.63
C ILE A 134 18.42 15.99 18.94
N VAL A 135 18.20 15.65 20.21
CA VAL A 135 17.54 14.41 20.63
C VAL A 135 16.13 14.31 20.08
N ILE A 136 15.35 15.38 20.14
CA ILE A 136 14.00 15.46 19.56
C ILE A 136 14.07 15.23 18.04
N ALA A 137 14.99 15.89 17.34
CA ALA A 137 15.14 15.74 15.89
C ALA A 137 15.53 14.31 15.48
N LEU A 138 16.46 13.68 16.21
CA LEU A 138 16.85 12.28 16.03
C LEU A 138 15.67 11.33 16.31
N GLY A 139 14.90 11.60 17.36
CA GLY A 139 13.68 10.87 17.69
C GLY A 139 12.63 10.95 16.58
N CYS A 140 12.37 12.15 16.06
CA CYS A 140 11.45 12.35 14.93
C CYS A 140 11.91 11.62 13.66
N LEU A 141 13.21 11.67 13.35
CA LEU A 141 13.80 10.95 12.22
C LEU A 141 13.60 9.42 12.37
N ALA A 142 13.94 8.89 13.55
CA ALA A 142 13.80 7.47 13.86
C ALA A 142 12.35 7.00 13.84
N SER A 143 11.42 7.74 14.47
CA SER A 143 9.99 7.47 14.42
C SER A 143 9.49 7.43 12.98
N THR A 144 9.88 8.38 12.12
CA THR A 144 9.45 8.39 10.72
C THR A 144 9.87 7.12 9.99
N VAL A 145 11.12 6.71 10.14
CA VAL A 145 11.66 5.51 9.47
C VAL A 145 10.98 4.25 9.97
N HIS A 146 10.85 4.12 11.29
CA HIS A 146 10.21 2.97 11.89
C HIS A 146 8.74 2.85 11.46
N LEU A 147 7.97 3.94 11.62
CA LEU A 147 6.55 3.97 11.26
C LEU A 147 6.32 3.74 9.76
N GLY A 148 7.14 4.37 8.91
CA GLY A 148 7.02 4.29 7.45
C GLY A 148 7.44 2.93 6.88
N SER A 149 8.38 2.23 7.52
CA SER A 149 8.87 0.93 7.05
C SER A 149 8.05 -0.27 7.54
N PHE A 150 7.32 -0.14 8.64
CA PHE A 150 6.60 -1.25 9.28
C PHE A 150 5.69 -2.08 8.36
N PRO A 151 4.84 -1.48 7.50
CA PRO A 151 3.95 -2.24 6.62
C PRO A 151 4.70 -3.19 5.68
N PHE A 152 5.96 -2.90 5.35
CA PHE A 152 6.80 -3.69 4.45
C PHE A 152 7.08 -5.09 5.00
N TYR A 153 7.35 -5.20 6.31
CA TYR A 153 7.78 -6.45 6.95
C TYR A 153 6.76 -7.05 7.93
N MET A 154 5.59 -6.42 8.11
CA MET A 154 4.54 -6.80 9.06
C MET A 154 4.22 -8.31 9.08
N ASP A 155 4.06 -8.95 7.92
CA ASP A 155 3.69 -10.37 7.83
C ASP A 155 4.68 -11.30 8.56
N ARG A 156 5.97 -10.94 8.61
CA ARG A 156 6.98 -11.77 9.28
C ARG A 156 6.90 -11.68 10.80
N ILE A 157 6.32 -10.61 11.33
CA ILE A 157 6.20 -10.36 12.76
C ILE A 157 4.87 -10.87 13.31
N LYS A 158 3.83 -10.93 12.47
CA LYS A 158 2.48 -11.34 12.88
C LYS A 158 2.46 -12.68 13.62
N ASP A 159 3.31 -13.61 13.20
CA ASP A 159 3.37 -14.98 13.73
C ASP A 159 4.25 -15.11 15.01
N HIS A 160 5.09 -14.12 15.31
CA HIS A 160 6.05 -14.18 16.44
C HIS A 160 5.55 -13.36 17.63
N SER A 161 4.78 -13.99 18.53
CA SER A 161 4.10 -13.31 19.65
C SER A 161 5.03 -12.52 20.59
N THR A 162 6.19 -13.07 20.96
CA THR A 162 7.15 -12.41 21.86
C THR A 162 7.86 -11.23 21.18
N ALA A 163 8.35 -11.42 19.94
CA ALA A 163 9.02 -10.37 19.18
C ALA A 163 8.07 -9.20 18.89
N LYS A 164 6.80 -9.53 18.60
CA LYS A 164 5.72 -8.54 18.50
C LYS A 164 5.58 -7.73 19.78
N LEU A 165 5.43 -8.38 20.94
CA LEU A 165 5.22 -7.69 22.21
C LEU A 165 6.37 -6.75 22.55
N ILE A 166 7.62 -7.21 22.43
CA ILE A 166 8.80 -6.40 22.73
C ILE A 166 8.86 -5.16 21.83
N ARG A 167 8.60 -5.31 20.53
CA ARG A 167 8.58 -4.17 19.60
C ARG A 167 7.48 -3.19 19.94
N VAL A 168 6.26 -3.66 20.23
CA VAL A 168 5.14 -2.78 20.58
C VAL A 168 5.47 -2.00 21.86
N LEU A 169 6.04 -2.63 22.88
CA LEU A 169 6.49 -1.94 24.09
C LEU A 169 7.53 -0.87 23.76
N ALA A 170 8.57 -1.22 23.00
CA ALA A 170 9.61 -0.26 22.60
C ALA A 170 9.06 0.91 21.77
N MET A 171 8.10 0.67 20.88
CA MET A 171 7.40 1.71 20.11
C MET A 171 6.59 2.63 21.01
N ILE A 172 5.78 2.07 21.91
CA ILE A 172 4.93 2.87 22.82
C ILE A 172 5.80 3.71 23.75
N THR A 173 6.84 3.13 24.33
CA THR A 173 7.79 3.84 25.20
C THR A 173 8.54 4.92 24.42
N GLY A 174 9.14 4.58 23.28
CA GLY A 174 9.89 5.52 22.45
C GLY A 174 9.04 6.68 21.93
N SER A 175 7.88 6.38 21.34
CA SER A 175 6.93 7.41 20.86
C SER A 175 6.37 8.23 22.03
N GLY A 176 6.09 7.62 23.18
CA GLY A 176 5.60 8.32 24.38
C GLY A 176 6.61 9.35 24.91
N MET A 177 7.88 8.96 25.05
CA MET A 177 8.96 9.87 25.46
C MET A 177 9.19 10.98 24.43
N LEU A 178 9.15 10.66 23.13
CA LEU A 178 9.27 11.67 22.08
C LEU A 178 8.12 12.67 22.11
N VAL A 179 6.88 12.20 22.25
CA VAL A 179 5.70 13.07 22.36
C VAL A 179 5.79 13.94 23.61
N PHE A 180 6.26 13.40 24.74
CA PHE A 180 6.50 14.18 25.95
C PHE A 180 7.48 15.34 25.69
N LEU A 181 8.65 15.06 25.09
CA LEU A 181 9.63 16.11 24.77
C LEU A 181 9.09 17.14 23.77
N LEU A 182 8.36 16.69 22.75
CA LEU A 182 7.69 17.58 21.79
C LEU A 182 6.65 18.49 22.45
N VAL A 183 5.97 18.02 23.50
CA VAL A 183 5.01 18.83 24.28
C VAL A 183 5.75 19.85 25.14
N VAL A 184 6.84 19.46 25.81
CA VAL A 184 7.65 20.41 26.59
C VAL A 184 8.23 21.51 25.68
N GLN A 185 8.64 21.15 24.46
CA GLN A 185 9.13 22.09 23.44
C GLN A 185 8.09 23.15 23.02
N LEU A 186 6.79 22.94 23.28
CA LEU A 186 5.75 23.95 23.01
C LEU A 186 5.81 25.12 24.00
N SER A 187 6.57 25.00 25.08
CA SER A 187 6.63 26.04 26.10
C SER A 187 7.26 27.33 25.55
N TYR A 188 6.72 28.47 26.01
CA TYR A 188 7.30 29.77 25.70
C TYR A 188 8.74 29.91 26.24
N THR A 189 9.07 29.20 27.32
CA THR A 189 10.40 29.18 27.95
C THR A 189 11.37 28.18 27.28
N TRP A 190 11.02 27.64 26.10
CA TRP A 190 11.93 26.82 25.29
C TRP A 190 12.87 27.70 24.45
N ASP A 191 13.80 28.38 25.13
CA ASP A 191 14.75 29.29 24.51
C ASP A 191 16.17 29.14 25.07
N MET A 192 17.17 29.25 24.19
CA MET A 192 18.58 29.07 24.57
C MET A 192 19.22 30.33 25.15
N GLU A 193 18.47 31.43 25.30
CA GLU A 193 18.99 32.71 25.79
C GLU A 193 18.81 32.83 27.31
N THR A 194 17.63 32.44 27.81
CA THR A 194 17.22 32.60 29.21
C THR A 194 17.07 31.25 29.93
N HIS A 195 16.74 30.16 29.21
CA HIS A 195 16.53 28.83 29.78
C HIS A 195 17.44 27.78 29.13
N VAL A 196 18.75 27.93 29.30
CA VAL A 196 19.77 27.05 28.68
C VAL A 196 19.54 25.55 28.93
N TYR A 197 19.11 25.18 30.14
CA TYR A 197 18.98 23.79 30.58
C TYR A 197 17.52 23.32 30.58
N PHE A 198 17.31 22.07 30.16
CA PHE A 198 15.98 21.46 30.05
C PHE A 198 15.17 21.53 31.35
N THR A 199 15.78 21.21 32.50
CA THR A 199 15.09 21.27 33.79
C THR A 199 14.55 22.67 34.12
N CYS A 200 15.23 23.74 33.69
CA CYS A 200 14.76 25.10 33.96
C CYS A 200 13.49 25.42 33.16
N THR A 201 13.44 25.08 31.88
CA THR A 201 12.22 25.19 31.06
C THR A 201 11.09 24.30 31.60
N PHE A 202 11.41 23.09 32.06
CA PHE A 202 10.39 22.18 32.60
C PHE A 202 9.78 22.70 33.91
N GLN A 203 10.58 23.32 34.78
CA GLN A 203 10.11 23.91 36.03
C GLN A 203 9.28 25.18 35.81
N ASP A 204 9.69 26.04 34.86
CA ASP A 204 8.95 27.24 34.47
C ASP A 204 8.12 27.01 33.19
N TYR A 205 7.49 25.83 33.09
CA TYR A 205 6.68 25.50 31.93
C TYR A 205 5.46 26.42 31.87
N ARG A 206 5.43 27.29 30.87
CA ARG A 206 4.31 28.20 30.60
C ARG A 206 3.90 28.10 29.15
N MET A 207 2.59 27.98 28.94
CA MET A 207 1.95 28.20 27.63
C MET A 207 1.56 29.68 27.55
N ASN A 208 1.59 30.28 26.37
CA ASN A 208 1.29 31.69 26.23
C ASN A 208 -0.12 32.01 26.77
N ASP A 209 -0.21 32.86 27.80
CA ASP A 209 -1.47 33.19 28.49
C ASP A 209 -2.34 34.17 27.65
N ASP A 210 -1.71 34.96 26.77
CA ASP A 210 -2.35 35.91 25.86
C ASP A 210 -2.46 35.33 24.43
N MET A 211 -3.22 34.24 24.25
CA MET A 211 -3.41 33.63 22.92
C MET A 211 -4.23 34.51 21.96
N GLY A 212 -3.55 35.34 21.19
CA GLY A 212 -4.11 35.97 19.99
C GLY A 212 -4.33 34.96 18.85
N GLY A 213 -5.05 35.35 17.80
CA GLY A 213 -5.38 34.46 16.66
C GLY A 213 -4.16 33.93 15.89
N ALA A 214 -3.02 34.65 15.89
CA ALA A 214 -1.78 34.20 15.26
C ALA A 214 -1.06 33.09 16.08
N ASP A 215 -1.20 33.11 17.40
CA ASP A 215 -0.58 32.12 18.29
C ASP A 215 -1.27 30.76 18.21
N TYR A 216 -2.60 30.75 18.02
CA TYR A 216 -3.35 29.51 17.78
C TYR A 216 -2.84 28.72 16.57
N ILE A 217 -2.45 29.42 15.51
CA ILE A 217 -1.96 28.80 14.28
C ILE A 217 -0.59 28.15 14.51
N SER A 218 0.31 28.84 15.23
CA SER A 218 1.63 28.31 15.61
C SER A 218 1.50 27.04 16.47
N ILE A 219 0.59 27.05 17.46
CA ILE A 219 0.35 25.87 18.31
C ILE A 219 -0.18 24.70 17.50
N ILE A 220 -1.13 24.92 16.58
CA ILE A 220 -1.68 23.86 15.72
C ILE A 220 -0.58 23.23 14.85
N GLU A 221 0.33 24.05 14.32
CA GLU A 221 1.47 23.60 13.52
C GLU A 221 2.45 22.76 14.34
N GLN A 222 2.84 23.23 15.52
CA GLN A 222 3.75 22.49 16.40
C GLN A 222 3.13 21.19 16.92
N MET A 223 1.81 21.15 17.11
CA MET A 223 1.06 19.94 17.48
C MET A 223 0.94 18.91 16.34
N PHE A 224 1.21 19.30 15.09
CA PHE A 224 1.09 18.38 13.94
C PHE A 224 2.03 17.18 14.04
N VAL A 225 3.29 17.41 14.44
CA VAL A 225 4.31 16.37 14.57
C VAL A 225 3.96 15.35 15.68
N PRO A 226 3.68 15.75 16.94
CA PRO A 226 3.33 14.79 17.99
C PRO A 226 2.03 14.04 17.67
N LEU A 227 1.03 14.69 17.08
CA LEU A 227 -0.19 14.01 16.64
C LEU A 227 0.08 12.98 15.54
N THR A 228 0.99 13.27 14.60
CA THR A 228 1.38 12.34 13.54
C THR A 228 2.13 11.13 14.11
N VAL A 229 3.05 11.34 15.05
CA VAL A 229 3.76 10.24 15.73
C VAL A 229 2.80 9.36 16.51
N LEU A 230 1.87 9.98 17.26
CA LEU A 230 0.87 9.27 18.05
C LEU A 230 -0.08 8.46 17.16
N TYR A 231 -0.63 9.09 16.12
CA TYR A 231 -1.53 8.45 15.17
C TYR A 231 -0.84 7.30 14.42
N GLY A 232 0.39 7.49 13.94
CA GLY A 232 1.14 6.45 13.24
C GLY A 232 1.46 5.26 14.15
N THR A 233 1.82 5.52 15.42
CA THR A 233 2.04 4.46 16.41
C THR A 233 0.74 3.69 16.67
N TYR A 234 -0.38 4.40 16.84
CA TYR A 234 -1.70 3.80 16.99
C TYR A 234 -2.10 2.92 15.79
N GLU A 235 -1.90 3.41 14.56
CA GLU A 235 -2.22 2.67 13.33
C GLU A 235 -1.44 1.36 13.26
N ILE A 236 -0.15 1.37 13.59
CA ILE A 236 0.70 0.17 13.59
C ILE A 236 0.23 -0.85 14.63
N VAL A 237 -0.03 -0.40 15.85
CA VAL A 237 -0.53 -1.28 16.92
C VAL A 237 -1.88 -1.87 16.51
N GLN A 238 -2.76 -1.05 15.92
CA GLN A 238 -4.04 -1.51 15.40
C GLN A 238 -3.86 -2.56 14.30
N LEU A 239 -3.01 -2.32 13.30
CA LEU A 239 -2.74 -3.25 12.20
C LEU A 239 -2.18 -4.58 12.69
N LEU A 240 -1.35 -4.55 13.73
CA LEU A 240 -0.68 -5.73 14.27
C LEU A 240 -1.60 -6.61 15.14
N HIS A 241 -2.67 -6.02 15.69
CA HIS A 241 -3.67 -6.70 16.52
C HIS A 241 -5.02 -6.92 15.82
N HIS A 242 -5.26 -6.32 14.65
CA HIS A 242 -6.45 -6.57 13.86
C HIS A 242 -6.36 -7.96 13.22
N ASN A 243 -7.06 -8.93 13.81
CA ASN A 243 -7.31 -10.20 13.18
C ASN A 243 -8.25 -9.97 11.98
N GLU A 244 -7.86 -10.39 10.78
CA GLU A 244 -8.84 -10.60 9.72
C GLU A 244 -9.92 -11.53 10.28
N PRO A 245 -11.22 -11.22 10.13
CA PRO A 245 -12.25 -12.17 10.51
C PRO A 245 -12.02 -13.42 9.68
N ALA A 246 -11.73 -14.53 10.36
CA ALA A 246 -11.74 -15.83 9.76
C ALA A 246 -13.06 -16.00 9.01
N ASP A 247 -12.98 -16.50 7.78
CA ASP A 247 -14.14 -16.89 7.01
C ASP A 247 -15.12 -17.68 7.90
N ASP A 248 -16.38 -17.32 7.71
CA ASP A 248 -17.58 -17.79 8.38
C ASP A 248 -17.63 -19.33 8.50
N LYS A 249 -17.03 -19.88 9.55
CA LYS A 249 -17.42 -21.21 10.05
C LYS A 249 -18.64 -21.02 10.94
N SER A 250 -19.79 -21.10 10.28
CA SER A 250 -21.09 -21.55 10.80
C SER A 250 -21.17 -21.63 12.33
N LYS A 251 -21.74 -20.59 12.94
CA LYS A 251 -22.27 -20.67 14.31
C LYS A 251 -23.50 -21.60 14.30
N GLU A 252 -23.33 -22.83 14.75
CA GLU A 252 -24.43 -23.55 15.40
C GLU A 252 -24.48 -23.16 16.89
N PRO A 253 -25.68 -22.98 17.48
CA PRO A 253 -25.80 -22.53 18.86
C PRO A 253 -25.79 -23.70 19.85
N GLY A 254 -24.89 -23.62 20.83
CA GLY A 254 -25.14 -24.10 22.20
C GLY A 254 -24.53 -25.46 22.61
N SER A 255 -23.56 -25.43 23.52
CA SER A 255 -23.58 -26.22 24.76
C SER A 255 -22.45 -25.75 25.70
N GLY A 256 -22.72 -25.81 27.01
CA GLY A 256 -21.96 -25.20 28.10
C GLY A 256 -20.58 -25.78 28.39
N GLY A 257 -19.87 -25.06 29.26
CA GLY A 257 -18.41 -25.06 29.35
C GLY A 257 -17.72 -26.15 30.15
N LEU A 258 -16.39 -26.11 30.09
CA LEU A 258 -15.45 -26.38 31.19
C LEU A 258 -14.03 -25.92 30.80
N SER A 259 -13.25 -25.55 31.82
CA SER A 259 -11.91 -24.94 31.83
C SER A 259 -10.76 -25.70 31.10
N PRO A 260 -9.60 -25.04 30.84
CA PRO A 260 -8.55 -25.57 29.99
C PRO A 260 -7.52 -26.41 30.76
N ILE A 261 -7.21 -27.61 30.26
CA ILE A 261 -6.04 -28.40 30.66
C ILE A 261 -5.16 -28.70 29.45
N THR A 262 -3.89 -28.36 29.62
CA THR A 262 -2.69 -28.58 28.82
C THR A 262 -2.52 -30.01 28.28
N ARG A 263 -2.24 -30.19 26.98
CA ARG A 263 -1.26 -31.23 26.56
C ARG A 263 -0.70 -31.06 25.15
N ARG A 264 0.55 -31.51 25.09
CA ARG A 264 1.62 -31.45 24.10
C ARG A 264 1.54 -32.66 23.15
N ASN A 265 1.97 -32.47 21.89
CA ASN A 265 2.46 -33.46 20.89
C ASN A 265 1.84 -34.87 20.85
N ARG A 266 1.25 -35.27 19.70
CA ARG A 266 1.80 -36.34 18.82
C ARG A 266 1.00 -36.50 17.53
N SER A 267 1.73 -36.89 16.50
CA SER A 267 1.30 -37.32 15.16
C SER A 267 0.84 -38.80 15.12
N ASN A 268 0.09 -39.10 14.05
CA ASN A 268 -0.11 -40.35 13.30
C ASN A 268 -1.33 -41.26 13.54
N LEU A 269 -2.02 -41.46 12.40
CA LEU A 269 -2.57 -42.70 11.78
C LEU A 269 -3.92 -43.29 12.26
N ASP A 270 -4.83 -43.33 11.27
CA ASP A 270 -5.91 -44.28 10.91
C ASP A 270 -6.93 -44.75 11.96
N ASP A 271 -8.23 -44.52 11.70
CA ASP A 271 -9.14 -45.60 11.25
C ASP A 271 -10.59 -45.16 10.95
N GLN A 272 -11.08 -45.70 9.83
CA GLN A 272 -12.42 -46.16 9.45
C GLN A 272 -13.71 -45.36 9.72
N GLN A 273 -14.44 -45.18 8.61
CA GLN A 273 -15.75 -44.58 8.48
C GLN A 273 -16.81 -45.66 8.15
N PHE A 274 -17.91 -45.70 8.91
CA PHE A 274 -19.17 -46.38 8.56
C PHE A 274 -20.24 -45.32 8.20
N PRO A 275 -21.18 -45.59 7.27
CA PRO A 275 -22.12 -44.59 6.78
C PRO A 275 -23.44 -44.64 7.56
N ASP A 276 -24.06 -43.48 7.80
CA ASP A 276 -25.45 -43.39 8.24
C ASP A 276 -26.30 -42.69 7.16
N ASN A 277 -27.51 -43.22 7.03
CA ASN A 277 -28.36 -43.23 5.85
C ASN A 277 -29.56 -42.31 6.11
N GLY A 278 -29.61 -41.14 5.47
CA GLY A 278 -30.68 -40.18 5.71
C GLY A 278 -30.74 -39.07 4.67
N GLY A 279 -31.13 -39.39 3.43
CA GLY A 279 -31.20 -38.38 2.37
C GLY A 279 -31.95 -38.79 1.10
N ILE A 280 -32.91 -39.72 1.17
CA ILE A 280 -33.57 -40.24 -0.04
C ILE A 280 -34.94 -39.58 -0.34
N GLU A 281 -35.52 -38.77 0.55
CA GLU A 281 -36.89 -38.26 0.31
C GLU A 281 -37.02 -36.87 -0.32
N LEU A 282 -35.99 -36.02 -0.35
CA LEU A 282 -36.12 -34.68 -0.94
C LEU A 282 -35.85 -34.62 -2.45
N GLN A 283 -35.32 -35.70 -3.03
CA GLN A 283 -34.88 -35.73 -4.43
C GLN A 283 -35.90 -36.34 -5.41
N ARG A 284 -37.01 -36.92 -4.91
CA ARG A 284 -38.12 -37.43 -5.75
C ARG A 284 -39.17 -36.37 -6.08
N LEU A 285 -39.39 -35.38 -5.23
CA LEU A 285 -40.40 -34.33 -5.47
C LEU A 285 -39.95 -33.32 -6.54
N SER A 286 -38.65 -33.02 -6.66
CA SER A 286 -38.14 -32.16 -7.73
C SER A 286 -38.11 -32.82 -9.12
N ARG A 287 -38.31 -34.15 -9.23
CA ARG A 287 -38.30 -34.86 -10.53
C ARG A 287 -39.67 -35.02 -11.17
N LEU A 288 -40.76 -34.77 -10.44
CA LEU A 288 -42.13 -34.91 -10.97
C LEU A 288 -42.73 -33.60 -11.47
N GLU A 289 -42.12 -32.45 -11.19
CA GLU A 289 -42.54 -31.16 -11.76
C GLU A 289 -41.98 -30.86 -13.16
N ASP A 290 -41.03 -31.67 -13.64
CA ASP A 290 -40.27 -31.39 -14.88
C ASP A 290 -40.79 -32.15 -16.12
N GLN A 291 -41.97 -32.79 -16.06
CA GLN A 291 -42.52 -33.59 -17.18
C GLN A 291 -43.92 -33.19 -17.70
N THR A 292 -44.44 -32.01 -17.37
CA THR A 292 -45.71 -31.55 -17.94
C THR A 292 -45.73 -30.05 -18.25
N ASN A 293 -45.05 -29.62 -19.33
CA ASN A 293 -45.57 -28.59 -20.25
C ASN A 293 -44.64 -28.38 -21.47
N PRO A 294 -45.10 -28.59 -22.72
CA PRO A 294 -44.30 -28.27 -23.91
C PRO A 294 -44.63 -26.85 -24.37
N GLU A 295 -44.17 -25.82 -23.65
CA GLU A 295 -44.08 -24.45 -24.17
C GLU A 295 -43.43 -23.55 -23.11
N ASN A 296 -42.10 -23.41 -23.14
CA ASN A 296 -41.44 -22.39 -22.33
C ASN A 296 -40.34 -21.71 -23.14
N ARG A 297 -40.63 -20.49 -23.60
CA ARG A 297 -39.64 -19.55 -24.14
C ARG A 297 -38.47 -19.49 -23.17
N ARG A 298 -37.28 -19.93 -23.58
CA ARG A 298 -36.03 -19.63 -22.86
C ARG A 298 -35.94 -18.13 -22.65
N ARG A 299 -36.02 -17.66 -21.40
CA ARG A 299 -35.65 -16.27 -21.09
C ARG A 299 -34.16 -16.12 -21.39
N PRO A 300 -33.75 -15.15 -22.22
CA PRO A 300 -32.33 -14.92 -22.49
C PRO A 300 -31.59 -14.60 -21.20
N SER A 301 -30.33 -15.02 -21.09
CA SER A 301 -29.47 -14.68 -19.95
C SER A 301 -29.26 -13.15 -19.92
N ASP A 302 -29.06 -12.56 -18.74
CA ASP A 302 -28.80 -11.11 -18.61
C ASP A 302 -27.62 -10.66 -19.49
N MET A 303 -26.61 -11.53 -19.68
CA MET A 303 -25.48 -11.28 -20.57
C MET A 303 -25.88 -11.21 -22.04
N GLU A 304 -26.81 -12.07 -22.47
CA GLU A 304 -27.36 -12.05 -23.83
C GLU A 304 -28.09 -10.75 -24.10
N VAL A 305 -28.95 -10.32 -23.16
CA VAL A 305 -29.71 -9.07 -23.25
C VAL A 305 -28.77 -7.86 -23.32
N GLU A 306 -27.73 -7.81 -22.48
CA GLU A 306 -26.74 -6.71 -22.49
C GLU A 306 -25.90 -6.69 -23.77
N SER A 307 -25.49 -7.85 -24.29
CA SER A 307 -24.70 -7.94 -25.53
C SER A 307 -25.47 -7.39 -26.73
N GLN A 308 -26.76 -7.73 -26.83
CA GLN A 308 -27.65 -7.24 -27.87
C GLN A 308 -27.88 -5.73 -27.72
N ALA A 309 -28.09 -5.23 -26.49
CA ALA A 309 -28.25 -3.81 -26.23
C ALA A 309 -27.04 -2.98 -26.71
N ILE A 310 -25.80 -3.45 -26.48
CA ILE A 310 -24.59 -2.75 -26.98
C ILE A 310 -24.56 -2.69 -28.50
N VAL A 311 -24.82 -3.80 -29.18
CA VAL A 311 -24.82 -3.85 -30.66
C VAL A 311 -25.91 -2.93 -31.21
N SER A 312 -27.12 -2.96 -30.66
CA SER A 312 -28.23 -2.10 -31.08
C SER A 312 -27.93 -0.61 -30.85
N ILE A 313 -27.33 -0.24 -29.71
CA ILE A 313 -26.91 1.14 -29.43
C ILE A 313 -25.93 1.62 -30.51
N LEU A 314 -24.93 0.81 -30.86
CA LEU A 314 -23.88 1.21 -31.82
C LEU A 314 -24.40 1.28 -33.26
N GLN A 315 -25.38 0.45 -33.62
CA GLN A 315 -26.11 0.54 -34.89
C GLN A 315 -26.94 1.83 -34.97
N LEU A 316 -27.70 2.15 -33.91
CA LEU A 316 -28.51 3.38 -33.84
C LEU A 316 -27.66 4.65 -33.94
N ILE A 317 -26.44 4.62 -33.38
CA ILE A 317 -25.51 5.75 -33.48
C ILE A 317 -24.92 5.88 -34.90
N SER A 318 -24.75 4.78 -35.64
CA SER A 318 -24.12 4.77 -36.96
C SER A 318 -25.10 5.07 -38.12
N GLY A 319 -26.41 4.85 -37.92
CA GLY A 319 -27.43 4.92 -38.97
C GLY A 319 -28.25 6.22 -39.06
N SER A 320 -27.72 7.37 -38.65
CA SER A 320 -28.51 8.61 -38.55
C SER A 320 -28.86 9.24 -39.91
N ASN A 321 -30.03 8.91 -40.46
CA ASN A 321 -30.76 9.72 -41.45
C ASN A 321 -31.81 10.62 -40.75
N ILE A 322 -32.08 11.80 -41.33
CA ILE A 322 -32.71 12.97 -40.68
C ILE A 322 -34.22 12.78 -40.37
N GLU A 323 -34.95 11.90 -41.05
CA GLU A 323 -36.42 11.79 -40.93
C GLU A 323 -36.93 10.88 -39.78
N MET A 324 -36.05 10.18 -39.06
CA MET A 324 -36.43 9.13 -38.08
C MET A 324 -35.96 9.42 -36.64
N ALA A 325 -35.72 10.69 -36.30
CA ALA A 325 -34.97 11.11 -35.12
C ALA A 325 -35.66 10.80 -33.77
N THR A 326 -36.99 10.89 -33.68
CA THR A 326 -37.74 10.72 -32.41
C THR A 326 -37.87 9.25 -31.98
N ASN A 327 -38.18 8.34 -32.91
CA ASN A 327 -38.25 6.90 -32.63
C ASN A 327 -36.86 6.29 -32.34
N ASN A 328 -35.81 6.81 -32.99
CA ASN A 328 -34.45 6.40 -32.70
C ASN A 328 -33.98 6.92 -31.32
N GLU A 329 -34.48 8.08 -30.86
CA GLU A 329 -34.20 8.58 -29.52
C GLU A 329 -34.78 7.64 -28.45
N THR A 330 -36.07 7.32 -28.55
CA THR A 330 -36.75 6.47 -27.56
C THR A 330 -36.12 5.07 -27.53
N ASN A 331 -35.79 4.49 -28.69
CA ASN A 331 -35.09 3.21 -28.77
C ASN A 331 -33.67 3.27 -28.18
N TYR A 332 -32.90 4.32 -28.44
CA TYR A 332 -31.58 4.51 -27.84
C TYR A 332 -31.67 4.61 -26.31
N GLN A 333 -32.61 5.41 -25.78
CA GLN A 333 -32.82 5.54 -24.34
C GLN A 333 -33.28 4.22 -23.71
N HIS A 334 -34.14 3.46 -24.41
CA HIS A 334 -34.58 2.16 -23.95
C HIS A 334 -33.40 1.18 -23.82
N GLN A 335 -32.61 1.00 -24.88
CA GLN A 335 -31.43 0.12 -24.84
C GLN A 335 -30.39 0.58 -23.80
N ARG A 336 -30.22 1.88 -23.64
CA ARG A 336 -29.36 2.46 -22.61
C ARG A 336 -29.87 2.13 -21.21
N SER A 337 -31.18 2.21 -20.96
CA SER A 337 -31.74 1.88 -19.65
C SER A 337 -31.61 0.39 -19.29
N ILE A 338 -31.64 -0.50 -20.29
CA ILE A 338 -31.31 -1.91 -20.13
C ILE A 338 -29.86 -2.09 -19.69
N LEU A 339 -28.91 -1.42 -20.37
CA LEU A 339 -27.48 -1.57 -20.09
C LEU A 339 -27.05 -1.01 -18.73
N TRP A 340 -27.67 0.08 -18.26
CA TRP A 340 -27.27 0.80 -17.03
C TRP A 340 -28.26 0.61 -15.87
N LYS A 341 -29.05 -0.45 -15.89
CA LYS A 341 -30.06 -0.74 -14.86
C LYS A 341 -29.40 -0.82 -13.47
N PRO A 342 -29.83 -0.02 -12.48
CA PRO A 342 -29.29 -0.11 -11.13
C PRO A 342 -29.55 -1.50 -10.55
N ARG A 343 -28.51 -2.16 -10.05
CA ARG A 343 -28.62 -3.44 -9.33
C ARG A 343 -28.41 -3.21 -7.84
N GLY A 344 -29.39 -3.61 -7.03
CA GLY A 344 -29.32 -3.58 -5.56
C GLY A 344 -30.22 -2.54 -4.89
N ALA A 345 -30.44 -2.72 -3.59
CA ALA A 345 -31.24 -1.82 -2.75
C ALA A 345 -30.53 -0.48 -2.48
N LYS A 346 -31.25 0.54 -1.97
CA LYS A 346 -30.67 1.80 -1.47
C LYS A 346 -29.83 1.51 -0.21
N ILE A 347 -28.56 1.18 -0.41
CA ILE A 347 -27.58 0.94 0.65
C ILE A 347 -27.24 2.25 1.36
N LYS A 348 -27.20 2.24 2.69
CA LYS A 348 -26.83 3.40 3.51
C LYS A 348 -25.35 3.72 3.33
N PHE A 349 -24.95 4.99 3.43
CA PHE A 349 -23.55 5.46 3.27
C PHE A 349 -22.53 4.65 4.12
N LYS A 350 -22.94 4.18 5.30
CA LYS A 350 -22.12 3.36 6.20
C LYS A 350 -21.76 1.98 5.63
N GLU A 351 -22.63 1.38 4.83
CA GLU A 351 -22.39 0.10 4.15
C GLU A 351 -21.55 0.32 2.88
N LEU A 352 -21.77 1.41 2.15
CA LEU A 352 -20.92 1.82 1.01
C LEU A 352 -19.46 2.05 1.46
N SER A 353 -19.26 2.68 2.62
CA SER A 353 -17.93 2.88 3.21
C SER A 353 -17.23 1.56 3.58
N LYS A 354 -17.99 0.54 4.01
CA LYS A 354 -17.45 -0.80 4.28
C LYS A 354 -17.07 -1.56 3.00
N GLU A 355 -17.78 -1.33 1.90
CA GLU A 355 -17.51 -1.95 0.60
C GLU A 355 -16.33 -1.29 -0.13
N ILE A 356 -16.12 0.02 0.10
CA ILE A 356 -14.89 0.75 -0.27
C ILE A 356 -13.76 0.45 0.74
N LYS A 357 -13.61 -0.82 1.13
CA LYS A 357 -12.47 -1.27 1.93
C LYS A 357 -11.19 -1.12 1.08
N GLU A 358 -10.11 -0.69 1.71
CA GLU A 358 -8.81 -0.46 1.04
C GLU A 358 -8.33 -1.72 0.26
N SER A 359 -8.72 -2.92 0.71
CA SER A 359 -8.39 -4.21 0.07
C SER A 359 -9.01 -4.41 -1.31
N ASN A 360 -10.21 -3.88 -1.58
CA ASN A 360 -10.94 -4.08 -2.84
C ASN A 360 -10.83 -2.86 -3.78
N ARG A 361 -10.18 -1.78 -3.32
CA ARG A 361 -10.13 -0.51 -4.04
C ARG A 361 -9.52 -0.63 -5.43
N GLU A 362 -8.44 -1.38 -5.58
CA GLU A 362 -7.77 -1.53 -6.88
C GLU A 362 -8.70 -2.18 -7.92
N GLN A 363 -9.35 -3.28 -7.54
CA GLN A 363 -10.30 -3.99 -8.41
C GLN A 363 -11.46 -3.07 -8.77
N LEU A 364 -11.99 -2.33 -7.80
CA LEU A 364 -13.06 -1.35 -8.00
C LEU A 364 -12.65 -0.25 -9.01
N LEU A 365 -11.47 0.35 -8.85
CA LEU A 365 -10.97 1.41 -9.73
C LEU A 365 -10.70 0.91 -11.15
N ASN A 366 -10.14 -0.29 -11.29
CA ASN A 366 -9.87 -0.89 -12.60
C ASN A 366 -11.20 -1.24 -13.31
N LYS A 367 -12.19 -1.75 -12.58
CA LYS A 367 -13.52 -2.03 -13.12
C LYS A 367 -14.29 -0.74 -13.46
N TRP A 368 -14.15 0.30 -12.65
CA TRP A 368 -14.70 1.63 -12.94
C TRP A 368 -14.09 2.25 -14.20
N LEU A 369 -12.79 2.07 -14.45
CA LEU A 369 -12.14 2.51 -15.68
C LEU A 369 -12.73 1.79 -16.90
N LYS A 370 -12.90 0.45 -16.82
CA LYS A 370 -13.60 -0.34 -17.85
C LYS A 370 -14.99 0.20 -18.12
N LEU A 371 -15.74 0.49 -17.05
CA LEU A 371 -17.10 1.02 -17.10
C LEU A 371 -17.16 2.35 -17.85
N LYS A 372 -16.31 3.30 -17.48
CA LYS A 372 -16.26 4.63 -18.11
C LYS A 372 -15.87 4.54 -19.59
N ALA A 373 -14.93 3.67 -19.93
CA ALA A 373 -14.57 3.43 -21.32
C ALA A 373 -15.75 2.88 -22.13
N LEU A 374 -16.50 1.92 -21.58
CA LEU A 374 -17.71 1.38 -22.21
C LEU A 374 -18.81 2.46 -22.35
N THR A 375 -19.03 3.27 -21.32
CA THR A 375 -19.99 4.38 -21.37
C THR A 375 -19.66 5.36 -22.49
N ILE A 376 -18.38 5.70 -22.71
CA ILE A 376 -17.97 6.59 -23.79
C ILE A 376 -18.25 5.95 -25.15
N LEU A 377 -17.85 4.68 -25.35
CA LEU A 377 -18.01 3.99 -26.63
C LEU A 377 -19.48 3.83 -27.03
N THR A 378 -20.36 3.59 -26.06
CA THR A 378 -21.82 3.46 -26.23
C THR A 378 -22.57 4.79 -26.21
N SER A 379 -21.89 5.93 -26.04
CA SER A 379 -22.52 7.24 -26.04
C SER A 379 -22.63 7.85 -27.45
N LYS A 380 -23.66 8.69 -27.63
CA LYS A 380 -23.80 9.53 -28.83
C LYS A 380 -22.55 10.39 -29.07
N PRO A 381 -22.25 10.72 -30.34
CA PRO A 381 -21.12 11.58 -30.66
C PRO A 381 -21.26 12.92 -29.93
N VAL A 382 -20.23 13.26 -29.16
CA VAL A 382 -20.09 14.52 -28.45
C VAL A 382 -19.11 15.41 -29.21
N SER A 383 -19.15 16.72 -28.96
CA SER A 383 -18.20 17.64 -29.58
C SER A 383 -16.75 17.20 -29.31
N PRO A 384 -15.82 17.33 -30.28
CA PRO A 384 -14.44 16.87 -30.12
C PRO A 384 -13.74 17.44 -28.88
N ARG A 385 -14.07 18.70 -28.51
CA ARG A 385 -13.56 19.36 -27.30
C ARG A 385 -14.05 18.66 -26.03
N LYS A 386 -15.35 18.35 -25.95
CA LYS A 386 -15.94 17.68 -24.78
C LYS A 386 -15.42 16.25 -24.65
N LEU A 387 -15.29 15.53 -25.77
CA LEU A 387 -14.70 14.19 -25.79
C LEU A 387 -13.24 14.20 -25.32
N ARG A 388 -12.41 15.11 -25.84
CA ARG A 388 -11.01 15.26 -25.41
C ARG A 388 -10.91 15.53 -23.90
N LEU A 389 -11.79 16.39 -23.37
CA LEU A 389 -11.84 16.71 -21.95
C LEU A 389 -12.19 15.47 -21.11
N ILE A 390 -13.21 14.70 -21.50
CA ILE A 390 -13.61 13.46 -20.81
C ILE A 390 -12.47 12.42 -20.83
N VAL A 391 -11.88 12.18 -22.00
CA VAL A 391 -10.78 11.21 -22.17
C VAL A 391 -9.51 11.64 -21.43
N THR A 392 -9.36 12.93 -21.10
CA THR A 392 -8.26 13.42 -20.27
C THR A 392 -8.56 13.28 -18.77
N LEU A 393 -9.79 13.61 -18.33
CA LEU A 393 -10.18 13.61 -16.92
C LEU A 393 -10.28 12.20 -16.32
N ILE A 394 -10.70 11.19 -17.09
CA ILE A 394 -10.84 9.81 -16.57
C ILE A 394 -9.48 9.20 -16.19
N PRO A 395 -8.44 9.24 -17.05
CA PRO A 395 -7.07 8.89 -16.69
C PRO A 395 -6.53 9.64 -15.49
N GLU A 396 -6.78 10.95 -15.41
CA GLU A 396 -6.34 11.77 -14.29
C GLU A 396 -6.98 11.32 -12.97
N ALA A 397 -8.31 11.12 -12.95
CA ALA A 397 -9.02 10.66 -11.76
C ALA A 397 -8.56 9.25 -11.34
N TRP A 398 -8.41 8.34 -12.30
CA TRP A 398 -7.87 7.00 -12.04
C TRP A 398 -6.45 7.08 -11.47
N ALA A 399 -5.56 7.86 -12.11
CA ALA A 399 -4.18 8.02 -11.67
C ALA A 399 -4.08 8.66 -10.28
N PHE A 400 -4.90 9.67 -9.99
CA PHE A 400 -4.99 10.30 -8.67
C PHE A 400 -5.29 9.28 -7.58
N HIS A 401 -6.32 8.45 -7.77
CA HIS A 401 -6.71 7.44 -6.78
C HIS A 401 -5.69 6.30 -6.66
N GLN A 402 -5.10 5.85 -7.77
CA GLN A 402 -4.05 4.83 -7.76
C GLN A 402 -2.79 5.33 -7.04
N CYS A 403 -2.35 6.56 -7.33
CA CYS A 403 -1.16 7.16 -6.70
C CYS A 403 -1.37 7.37 -5.20
N ARG A 404 -2.52 7.89 -4.75
CA ARG A 404 -2.81 8.07 -3.31
C ARG A 404 -2.84 6.77 -2.51
N GLY A 405 -3.14 5.67 -3.19
CA GLY A 405 -3.20 4.33 -2.63
C GLY A 405 -1.93 3.50 -2.77
N SER A 406 -0.91 4.08 -3.39
CA SER A 406 0.30 3.37 -3.83
C SER A 406 1.32 3.23 -2.72
N PHE A 407 2.18 2.22 -2.82
CA PHE A 407 3.38 2.13 -2.00
C PHE A 407 4.32 3.32 -2.25
N ALA A 408 4.38 3.83 -3.49
CA ALA A 408 5.17 5.02 -3.82
C ALA A 408 4.76 6.25 -2.99
N TRP A 409 3.47 6.46 -2.73
CA TRP A 409 3.01 7.56 -1.86
C TRP A 409 3.51 7.40 -0.42
N ARG A 410 3.57 6.17 0.10
CA ARG A 410 4.18 5.90 1.42
C ARG A 410 5.68 6.24 1.42
N LEU A 411 6.40 5.93 0.35
CA LEU A 411 7.81 6.33 0.21
C LEU A 411 7.98 7.85 0.19
N PHE A 412 7.06 8.60 -0.40
CA PHE A 412 7.11 10.07 -0.38
C PHE A 412 6.84 10.66 1.00
N TRP A 413 5.95 10.05 1.79
CA TRP A 413 5.76 10.44 3.18
C TRP A 413 7.00 10.14 4.04
N LEU A 414 7.59 8.97 3.86
CA LEU A 414 8.86 8.60 4.49
C LEU A 414 9.99 9.57 4.09
N TRP A 415 10.04 9.97 2.82
CA TRP A 415 10.97 10.99 2.32
C TRP A 415 10.73 12.35 2.99
N SER A 416 9.48 12.81 3.09
CA SER A 416 9.14 14.07 3.77
C SER A 416 9.66 14.09 5.20
N GLY A 417 9.42 13.03 5.98
CA GLY A 417 9.92 12.98 7.36
C GLY A 417 11.43 12.80 7.48
N ASN A 418 12.08 12.18 6.47
CA ASN A 418 13.54 12.19 6.36
C ASN A 418 14.07 13.61 6.12
N VAL A 419 13.50 14.34 5.16
CA VAL A 419 13.88 15.74 4.89
C VAL A 419 13.68 16.58 6.14
N TYR A 420 12.52 16.47 6.80
CA TYR A 420 12.25 17.14 8.07
C TYR A 420 13.34 16.82 9.11
N GLY A 421 13.53 15.55 9.47
CA GLY A 421 14.50 15.18 10.52
C GLY A 421 15.94 15.57 10.19
N ILE A 422 16.37 15.39 8.93
CA ILE A 422 17.72 15.78 8.49
C ILE A 422 17.90 17.29 8.60
N VAL A 423 16.97 18.08 8.06
CA VAL A 423 17.06 19.55 8.09
C VAL A 423 17.01 20.04 9.53
N THR A 424 16.10 19.54 10.37
CA THR A 424 16.02 19.90 11.80
C THR A 424 17.31 19.58 12.55
N ILE A 425 17.94 18.42 12.30
CA ILE A 425 19.25 18.11 12.90
C ILE A 425 20.29 19.17 12.52
N PHE A 426 20.38 19.54 11.25
CA PHE A 426 21.37 20.52 10.78
C PHE A 426 21.07 21.94 11.25
N THR A 427 19.80 22.35 11.28
CA THR A 427 19.41 23.68 11.79
C THR A 427 19.66 23.78 13.29
N SER A 428 19.29 22.77 14.08
CA SER A 428 19.60 22.72 15.51
C SER A 428 21.11 22.71 15.77
N ARG A 429 21.88 22.00 14.96
CA ARG A 429 23.36 21.98 15.05
C ARG A 429 24.00 23.34 14.77
N ALA A 430 23.38 24.17 13.93
CA ALA A 430 23.92 25.46 13.51
C ALA A 430 23.73 26.56 14.57
N VAL A 431 22.77 26.42 15.48
CA VAL A 431 22.52 27.40 16.54
C VAL A 431 23.33 27.01 17.79
N THR A 432 24.40 27.73 18.07
CA THR A 432 25.35 27.44 19.16
C THR A 432 25.39 28.53 20.24
N THR A 433 24.30 29.28 20.41
CA THR A 433 24.20 30.39 21.36
C THR A 433 24.62 29.98 22.77
N GLY A 434 25.60 30.69 23.36
CA GLY A 434 26.09 30.43 24.72
C GLY A 434 26.93 29.17 24.91
N MET A 435 27.19 28.39 23.86
CA MET A 435 27.87 27.11 23.95
C MET A 435 29.38 27.23 23.85
N SER A 436 30.10 26.38 24.58
CA SER A 436 31.55 26.38 24.75
C SER A 436 32.20 25.07 24.32
N GLY A 437 33.47 25.14 23.90
CA GLY A 437 34.26 23.96 23.52
C GLY A 437 34.02 23.49 22.08
N ASN A 438 34.38 22.23 21.80
CA ASN A 438 34.36 21.68 20.43
C ASN A 438 33.14 20.76 20.21
N PRO A 439 32.14 21.17 19.40
CA PRO A 439 30.94 20.38 19.13
C PRO A 439 31.19 19.12 18.27
N ASN A 440 32.42 18.97 17.75
CA ASN A 440 32.84 17.84 16.91
C ASN A 440 33.76 16.86 17.65
N LYS A 441 33.95 17.03 18.96
CA LYS A 441 34.70 16.07 19.77
C LYS A 441 33.98 14.72 19.75
N MET A 442 34.71 13.65 19.40
CA MET A 442 34.18 12.28 19.46
C MET A 442 34.50 11.63 20.79
N GLY A 443 33.46 11.18 21.49
CA GLY A 443 33.55 10.33 22.69
C GLY A 443 33.26 8.86 22.39
N PHE A 444 33.49 7.99 23.38
CA PHE A 444 33.24 6.55 23.26
C PHE A 444 31.76 6.23 22.96
N GLY A 445 30.83 7.00 23.55
CA GLY A 445 29.39 6.82 23.35
C GLY A 445 28.96 6.93 21.89
N GLN A 446 29.74 7.64 21.05
CA GLN A 446 29.43 7.86 19.64
C GLN A 446 29.91 6.73 18.72
N VAL A 447 30.86 5.90 19.16
CA VAL A 447 31.43 4.79 18.36
C VAL A 447 30.50 3.58 18.32
N VAL A 448 29.78 3.34 19.42
CA VAL A 448 28.83 2.24 19.54
C VAL A 448 27.75 2.26 18.45
N PRO A 449 26.96 3.35 18.27
CA PRO A 449 25.90 3.37 17.27
C PRO A 449 26.42 3.27 15.82
N LEU A 450 27.64 3.75 15.56
CA LEU A 450 28.30 3.57 14.26
C LEU A 450 28.65 2.11 13.99
N THR A 451 29.14 1.39 15.00
CA THR A 451 29.48 -0.04 14.87
C THR A 451 28.24 -0.89 14.66
N LEU A 452 27.11 -0.52 15.28
CA LEU A 452 25.83 -1.22 15.13
C LEU A 452 25.27 -1.18 13.69
N LEU A 453 25.74 -0.26 12.83
CA LEU A 453 25.38 -0.23 11.40
C LEU A 453 25.75 -1.51 10.64
N ALA A 454 26.64 -2.35 11.18
CA ALA A 454 26.98 -3.64 10.59
C ALA A 454 25.88 -4.71 10.79
N LEU A 455 25.05 -4.60 11.84
CA LEU A 455 24.05 -5.63 12.20
C LEU A 455 23.03 -5.90 11.09
N PRO A 456 22.44 -4.88 10.42
CA PRO A 456 21.50 -5.14 9.33
C PRO A 456 22.14 -5.89 8.15
N ILE A 457 23.42 -5.65 7.88
CA ILE A 457 24.15 -6.34 6.83
C ILE A 457 24.27 -7.83 7.17
N PHE A 458 24.64 -8.16 8.40
CA PHE A 458 24.71 -9.55 8.85
C PHE A 458 23.33 -10.23 8.80
N ALA A 459 22.26 -9.56 9.22
CA ALA A 459 20.90 -10.09 9.15
C ALA A 459 20.44 -10.37 7.71
N ALA A 460 20.83 -9.54 6.74
CA ALA A 460 20.55 -9.81 5.33
C ALA A 460 21.32 -11.02 4.79
N LEU A 461 22.60 -11.16 5.16
CA LEU A 461 23.43 -12.30 4.76
C LEU A 461 22.89 -13.61 5.35
N GLU A 462 22.47 -13.61 6.60
CA GLU A 462 21.86 -14.76 7.28
C GLU A 462 20.52 -15.15 6.63
N ALA A 463 19.62 -14.19 6.41
CA ALA A 463 18.33 -14.47 5.79
C ALA A 463 18.44 -14.98 4.34
N HIS A 464 19.51 -14.62 3.65
CA HIS A 464 19.85 -15.16 2.34
C HIS A 464 20.33 -16.60 2.41
N ALA A 465 21.22 -16.90 3.36
CA ALA A 465 21.70 -18.25 3.61
C ALA A 465 20.57 -19.20 4.03
N ASP A 466 19.70 -18.78 4.95
CA ASP A 466 18.53 -19.53 5.42
C ASP A 466 17.54 -19.82 4.29
N TYR A 467 17.24 -18.83 3.46
CA TYR A 467 16.36 -19.02 2.31
C TYR A 467 16.91 -20.05 1.33
N LYS A 468 18.22 -19.99 1.05
CA LYS A 468 18.91 -20.95 0.18
C LYS A 468 18.89 -22.37 0.77
N GLN A 469 19.04 -22.50 2.09
CA GLN A 469 18.93 -23.78 2.78
C GLN A 469 17.52 -24.36 2.68
N LYS A 470 16.47 -23.53 2.87
CA LYS A 470 15.07 -23.93 2.73
C LYS A 470 14.73 -24.35 1.29
N LEU A 471 15.31 -23.69 0.29
CA LEU A 471 15.11 -24.07 -1.11
C LEU A 471 15.69 -25.46 -1.39
N LYS A 472 16.90 -25.72 -0.89
CA LYS A 472 17.56 -27.04 -1.01
C LYS A 472 16.78 -28.15 -0.31
N SER A 473 16.14 -27.87 0.84
CA SER A 473 15.33 -28.89 1.52
C SER A 473 14.02 -29.19 0.78
N ILE A 474 13.39 -28.19 0.16
CA ILE A 474 12.21 -28.38 -0.71
C ILE A 474 12.60 -29.18 -1.96
N GLU A 475 13.71 -28.83 -2.61
CA GLU A 475 14.22 -29.56 -3.78
C GLU A 475 14.53 -31.02 -3.42
N LYS A 476 15.16 -31.27 -2.27
CA LYS A 476 15.40 -32.62 -1.77
C LYS A 476 14.10 -33.38 -1.50
N ALA A 477 13.11 -32.75 -0.86
CA ALA A 477 11.81 -33.38 -0.59
C ALA A 477 11.06 -33.73 -1.87
N HIS A 478 11.12 -32.88 -2.90
CA HIS A 478 10.54 -33.17 -4.21
C HIS A 478 11.27 -34.31 -4.92
N LEU A 479 12.61 -34.39 -4.79
CA LEU A 479 13.40 -35.49 -5.35
C LEU A 479 13.05 -36.81 -4.64
N ASP A 480 12.93 -36.80 -3.32
CA ASP A 480 12.56 -37.97 -2.51
C ASP A 480 11.12 -38.43 -2.86
N GLN A 481 10.20 -37.50 -3.09
CA GLN A 481 8.83 -37.80 -3.52
C GLN A 481 8.78 -38.35 -4.96
N ALA A 482 9.55 -37.80 -5.89
CA ALA A 482 9.66 -38.30 -7.26
C ALA A 482 10.34 -39.68 -7.35
N ASN A 483 11.30 -39.95 -6.45
CA ASN A 483 11.96 -41.26 -6.35
C ASN A 483 11.05 -42.33 -5.72
N LEU A 484 10.03 -41.93 -4.95
CA LEU A 484 9.03 -42.84 -4.38
C LEU A 484 7.95 -43.26 -5.41
N GLU A 485 7.82 -42.54 -6.52
CA GLU A 485 6.80 -42.76 -7.57
C GLU A 485 7.30 -43.60 -8.77
N ILE A 486 8.39 -44.37 -8.63
CA ILE A 486 8.80 -45.33 -9.67
C ILE A 486 7.91 -46.58 -9.61
N PRO A 487 7.28 -47.03 -10.73
CA PRO A 487 6.17 -47.98 -10.69
C PRO A 487 6.66 -49.42 -10.60
N VAL A 488 6.17 -50.17 -9.61
CA VAL A 488 6.09 -51.64 -9.69
C VAL A 488 4.94 -51.97 -10.64
N THR A 489 5.29 -52.44 -11.83
CA THR A 489 4.38 -53.06 -12.80
C THR A 489 3.64 -54.24 -12.15
N GLY A 490 2.31 -54.17 -12.09
CA GLY A 490 1.51 -55.31 -11.65
C GLY A 490 0.01 -55.05 -11.56
N SER A 491 -0.70 -55.45 -12.62
CA SER A 491 -2.12 -55.81 -12.66
C SER A 491 -3.19 -54.73 -12.45
N ALA A 492 -3.92 -54.48 -13.54
CA ALA A 492 -5.11 -53.67 -13.64
C ALA A 492 -6.27 -54.12 -12.72
N ARG A 493 -6.96 -53.15 -12.12
CA ARG A 493 -8.40 -53.23 -11.81
C ARG A 493 -8.99 -51.81 -11.74
N PRO A 494 -10.08 -51.50 -12.46
CA PRO A 494 -10.66 -50.16 -12.45
C PRO A 494 -11.58 -50.00 -11.22
N GLN A 495 -11.31 -48.99 -10.40
CA GLN A 495 -12.25 -48.49 -9.39
C GLN A 495 -12.56 -47.00 -9.65
N PRO A 496 -13.75 -46.52 -9.20
CA PRO A 496 -14.47 -45.48 -9.92
C PRO A 496 -13.95 -44.08 -9.60
N ARG A 497 -13.90 -43.28 -10.65
CA ARG A 497 -13.61 -41.86 -10.63
C ARG A 497 -14.85 -41.11 -10.12
N SER A 498 -14.97 -40.94 -8.81
CA SER A 498 -16.01 -40.11 -8.20
C SER A 498 -15.39 -39.13 -7.21
N GLN A 499 -14.76 -38.08 -7.73
CA GLN A 499 -14.55 -36.79 -7.02
C GLN A 499 -13.87 -35.77 -7.94
N TYR A 500 -14.56 -35.39 -9.03
CA TYR A 500 -14.29 -34.16 -9.78
C TYR A 500 -15.60 -33.66 -10.39
N LEU A 501 -16.57 -33.34 -9.54
CA LEU A 501 -17.81 -32.65 -9.95
C LEU A 501 -18.24 -31.66 -8.87
N ALA A 502 -17.37 -30.70 -8.57
CA ALA A 502 -17.74 -29.50 -7.82
C ALA A 502 -17.05 -28.24 -8.36
N GLN A 503 -16.59 -28.27 -9.63
CA GLN A 503 -16.00 -27.10 -10.28
C GLN A 503 -16.38 -27.05 -11.76
N ARG A 504 -17.69 -27.04 -12.04
CA ARG A 504 -18.21 -26.88 -13.41
C ARG A 504 -19.47 -26.02 -13.46
N GLN A 505 -19.46 -24.86 -12.79
CA GLN A 505 -20.60 -23.94 -12.81
C GLN A 505 -20.37 -22.61 -13.53
N ASN A 506 -19.22 -22.31 -14.12
CA ASN A 506 -19.03 -21.07 -14.88
C ASN A 506 -18.12 -21.25 -16.11
N LEU A 507 -18.53 -22.09 -17.07
CA LEU A 507 -17.95 -22.07 -18.42
C LEU A 507 -18.98 -21.40 -19.35
N PRO A 508 -18.69 -20.25 -19.99
CA PRO A 508 -19.59 -19.64 -20.95
C PRO A 508 -19.93 -20.65 -22.06
N GLN A 509 -21.20 -20.76 -22.45
CA GLN A 509 -21.57 -21.59 -23.59
C GLN A 509 -20.88 -21.07 -24.86
N GLU A 510 -20.62 -21.94 -25.83
CA GLU A 510 -19.95 -21.60 -27.10
C GLU A 510 -20.63 -20.43 -27.84
N THR A 511 -21.96 -20.30 -27.68
CA THR A 511 -22.77 -19.18 -28.15
C THR A 511 -22.45 -17.84 -27.48
N ASP A 512 -22.10 -17.84 -26.19
CA ASP A 512 -21.77 -16.63 -25.44
C ASP A 512 -20.38 -16.10 -25.85
N ILE A 513 -19.44 -17.00 -26.14
CA ILE A 513 -18.10 -16.65 -26.63
C ILE A 513 -18.19 -15.95 -27.99
N ALA A 514 -19.00 -16.46 -28.92
CA ALA A 514 -19.21 -15.85 -30.22
C ALA A 514 -19.82 -14.44 -30.11
N ARG A 515 -20.79 -14.26 -29.21
CA ARG A 515 -21.44 -12.95 -28.95
C ARG A 515 -20.47 -11.93 -28.36
N ILE A 516 -19.64 -12.34 -27.41
CA ILE A 516 -18.64 -11.45 -26.81
C ILE A 516 -17.63 -10.99 -27.88
N ARG A 517 -17.22 -11.84 -28.82
CA ARG A 517 -16.36 -11.43 -29.94
C ARG A 517 -17.02 -10.38 -30.83
N ILE A 518 -18.30 -10.55 -31.18
CA ILE A 518 -19.05 -9.55 -31.95
C ILE A 518 -19.04 -8.20 -31.23
N VAL A 519 -19.32 -8.19 -29.93
CA VAL A 519 -19.29 -6.95 -29.13
C VAL A 519 -17.89 -6.33 -29.12
N GLN A 520 -16.84 -7.14 -28.95
CA GLN A 520 -15.45 -6.68 -29.01
C GLN A 520 -15.11 -6.03 -30.36
N ASP A 521 -15.49 -6.63 -31.48
CA ASP A 521 -15.19 -6.11 -32.81
C ASP A 521 -15.90 -4.77 -33.08
N VAL A 522 -17.18 -4.66 -32.70
CA VAL A 522 -17.93 -3.41 -32.87
C VAL A 522 -17.37 -2.30 -31.97
N LEU A 523 -17.00 -2.61 -30.72
CA LEU A 523 -16.36 -1.64 -29.81
C LEU A 523 -14.98 -1.20 -30.31
N LYS A 524 -14.18 -2.13 -30.86
CA LYS A 524 -12.86 -1.84 -31.43
C LYS A 524 -12.97 -0.91 -32.64
N LYS A 525 -13.95 -1.15 -33.52
CA LYS A 525 -14.24 -0.28 -34.65
C LYS A 525 -14.64 1.11 -34.16
N ARG A 526 -15.58 1.18 -33.22
CA ARG A 526 -16.06 2.45 -32.64
C ARG A 526 -14.93 3.27 -32.00
N ALA A 527 -14.01 2.63 -31.27
CA ALA A 527 -12.88 3.32 -30.65
C ALA A 527 -11.95 3.96 -31.68
N LYS A 528 -11.75 3.31 -32.84
CA LYS A 528 -11.00 3.87 -33.97
C LYS A 528 -11.75 5.05 -34.62
N ASP A 529 -13.06 4.90 -34.85
CA ASP A 529 -13.89 5.94 -35.48
C ASP A 529 -13.94 7.23 -34.64
N ILE A 530 -13.94 7.10 -33.31
CA ILE A 530 -13.92 8.22 -32.36
C ILE A 530 -12.51 8.85 -32.24
N GLY A 531 -11.46 8.19 -32.75
CA GLY A 531 -10.07 8.66 -32.71
C GLY A 531 -9.31 8.34 -31.42
N TYR A 532 -9.84 7.47 -30.55
CA TYR A 532 -9.22 7.08 -29.28
C TYR A 532 -9.20 5.54 -29.14
N PRO A 533 -8.29 4.84 -29.84
CA PRO A 533 -8.21 3.38 -29.81
C PRO A 533 -7.88 2.83 -28.41
N GLU A 534 -7.28 3.64 -27.54
CA GLU A 534 -6.97 3.28 -26.15
C GLU A 534 -8.21 2.94 -25.31
N LEU A 535 -9.38 3.51 -25.63
CA LEU A 535 -10.64 3.22 -24.92
C LEU A 535 -11.02 1.74 -25.03
N TYR A 536 -10.75 1.11 -26.17
CA TYR A 536 -11.00 -0.32 -26.34
C TYR A 536 -10.12 -1.16 -25.42
N ASN A 537 -8.82 -0.83 -25.33
CA ASN A 537 -7.89 -1.51 -24.44
C ASN A 537 -8.31 -1.37 -22.97
N TRP A 538 -8.83 -0.19 -22.59
CA TRP A 538 -9.36 0.01 -21.24
C TRP A 538 -10.57 -0.87 -20.95
N VAL A 539 -11.52 -1.02 -21.89
CA VAL A 539 -12.71 -1.87 -21.71
C VAL A 539 -12.33 -3.34 -21.50
N ILE A 540 -11.40 -3.86 -22.30
CA ILE A 540 -10.93 -5.23 -22.18
C ILE A 540 -10.11 -5.41 -20.88
N GLY A 541 -9.43 -4.36 -20.44
CA GLY A 541 -8.51 -4.40 -19.30
C GLY A 541 -7.13 -4.93 -19.68
N ASP A 542 -6.83 -5.03 -20.98
CA ASP A 542 -5.54 -5.48 -21.46
C ASP A 542 -4.47 -4.42 -21.24
N ASN A 543 -3.43 -4.80 -20.51
CA ASN A 543 -2.18 -4.05 -20.37
C ASN A 543 -2.39 -2.56 -20.00
N LEU A 544 -3.27 -2.28 -19.03
CA LEU A 544 -3.55 -0.92 -18.50
C LEU A 544 -2.26 -0.17 -18.12
N THR A 545 -1.24 -0.90 -17.69
CA THR A 545 0.07 -0.34 -17.31
C THR A 545 0.88 0.23 -18.49
N SER A 546 0.53 -0.16 -19.72
CA SER A 546 1.19 0.31 -20.95
C SER A 546 0.51 1.51 -21.61
N ALA A 547 -0.70 1.88 -21.18
CA ALA A 547 -1.47 2.95 -21.80
C ALA A 547 -0.79 4.32 -21.62
N PRO A 548 -0.48 5.07 -22.71
CA PRO A 548 0.29 6.32 -22.62
C PRO A 548 -0.37 7.42 -21.79
N SER A 549 -1.69 7.57 -21.92
CA SER A 549 -2.50 8.53 -21.18
C SER A 549 -2.51 8.25 -19.66
N LEU A 550 -2.66 6.98 -19.27
CA LEU A 550 -2.57 6.55 -17.87
C LEU A 550 -1.14 6.73 -17.33
N GLN A 551 -0.11 6.38 -18.09
CA GLN A 551 1.29 6.60 -17.73
C GLN A 551 1.59 8.08 -17.49
N LYS A 552 1.10 8.97 -18.36
CA LYS A 552 1.25 10.42 -18.22
C LYS A 552 0.56 10.93 -16.95
N GLY A 553 -0.69 10.51 -16.71
CA GLY A 553 -1.43 10.88 -15.50
C GLY A 553 -0.70 10.46 -14.23
N VAL A 554 -0.26 9.20 -14.17
CA VAL A 554 0.52 8.66 -13.04
C VAL A 554 1.82 9.43 -12.84
N ALA A 555 2.58 9.70 -13.91
CA ALA A 555 3.83 10.45 -13.82
C ALA A 555 3.63 11.88 -13.27
N VAL A 556 2.61 12.60 -13.74
CA VAL A 556 2.28 13.95 -13.26
C VAL A 556 1.91 13.91 -11.77
N HIS A 557 1.00 13.03 -11.36
CA HIS A 557 0.62 12.92 -9.95
C HIS A 557 1.80 12.52 -9.07
N THR A 558 2.63 11.58 -9.52
CA THR A 558 3.84 11.16 -8.81
C THR A 558 4.80 12.35 -8.59
N ALA A 559 5.04 13.16 -9.63
CA ALA A 559 5.91 14.33 -9.53
C ALA A 559 5.33 15.41 -8.59
N VAL A 560 4.03 15.69 -8.70
CA VAL A 560 3.33 16.65 -7.83
C VAL A 560 3.41 16.18 -6.37
N MET A 561 3.11 14.91 -6.12
CA MET A 561 3.16 14.29 -4.79
C MET A 561 4.57 14.35 -4.18
N PHE A 562 5.60 14.02 -4.95
CA PHE A 562 6.99 14.11 -4.50
C PHE A 562 7.39 15.56 -4.16
N THR A 563 6.97 16.52 -4.98
CA THR A 563 7.26 17.94 -4.77
C THR A 563 6.60 18.45 -3.49
N ILE A 564 5.31 18.15 -3.29
CA ILE A 564 4.58 18.52 -2.08
C ILE A 564 5.20 17.91 -0.83
N ALA A 565 5.52 16.61 -0.88
CA ALA A 565 6.14 15.92 0.25
C ALA A 565 7.51 16.51 0.59
N THR A 566 8.31 16.85 -0.42
CA THR A 566 9.61 17.50 -0.21
C THR A 566 9.45 18.89 0.40
N LEU A 567 8.54 19.70 -0.15
CA LEU A 567 8.28 21.06 0.32
C LEU A 567 7.76 21.05 1.76
N LEU A 568 6.87 20.11 2.09
CA LEU A 568 6.35 19.93 3.45
C LEU A 568 7.46 19.61 4.45
N GLY A 569 8.37 18.68 4.10
CA GLY A 569 9.51 18.36 4.96
C GLY A 569 10.39 19.58 5.25
N PHE A 570 10.70 20.38 4.23
CA PHE A 570 11.48 21.60 4.39
C PHE A 570 10.73 22.68 5.18
N SER A 571 9.48 22.96 4.83
CA SER A 571 8.72 24.05 5.45
C SER A 571 8.44 23.77 6.92
N MET A 572 8.19 22.50 7.30
CA MET A 572 8.06 22.10 8.70
C MET A 572 9.38 22.25 9.46
N ALA A 573 10.53 21.92 8.85
CA ALA A 573 11.82 22.04 9.53
C ALA A 573 12.27 23.49 9.76
N TYR A 574 11.90 24.41 8.87
CA TYR A 574 12.16 25.85 9.02
C TYR A 574 11.07 26.61 9.78
N GLY A 575 9.97 25.96 10.19
CA GLY A 575 8.86 26.61 10.89
C GLY A 575 8.16 27.69 10.05
N ILE A 576 8.06 27.52 8.73
CA ILE A 576 7.45 28.53 7.83
C ILE A 576 5.93 28.36 7.84
N ALA A 577 5.28 28.95 8.84
CA ALA A 577 3.85 28.77 9.12
C ALA A 577 2.93 28.94 7.91
N ASN A 578 3.10 30.01 7.13
CA ASN A 578 2.26 30.29 5.95
C ASN A 578 2.32 29.16 4.91
N ILE A 579 3.51 28.59 4.67
CA ILE A 579 3.69 27.49 3.73
C ILE A 579 3.10 26.21 4.32
N ASN A 580 3.34 25.94 5.61
CA ASN A 580 2.82 24.77 6.30
C ASN A 580 1.29 24.71 6.28
N ILE A 581 0.62 25.81 6.62
CA ILE A 581 -0.84 25.92 6.55
C ILE A 581 -1.33 25.68 5.12
N THR A 582 -0.70 26.33 4.13
CA THR A 582 -1.07 26.17 2.72
C THR A 582 -0.98 24.70 2.29
N LEU A 583 0.09 24.01 2.67
CA LEU A 583 0.30 22.60 2.35
C LEU A 583 -0.65 21.67 3.11
N ILE A 584 -0.93 21.94 4.39
CA ILE A 584 -1.89 21.17 5.19
C ILE A 584 -3.30 21.31 4.61
N VAL A 585 -3.73 22.54 4.29
CA VAL A 585 -5.01 22.80 3.61
C VAL A 585 -5.05 22.07 2.26
N PHE A 586 -3.97 22.11 1.49
CA PHE A 586 -3.89 21.39 0.23
C PHE A 586 -4.02 19.87 0.43
N LEU A 587 -3.35 19.28 1.43
CA LEU A 587 -3.46 17.87 1.77
C LEU A 587 -4.88 17.49 2.21
N PHE A 588 -5.56 18.37 2.94
CA PHE A 588 -6.96 18.20 3.33
C PHE A 588 -7.88 18.21 2.11
N VAL A 589 -7.71 19.16 1.19
CA VAL A 589 -8.46 19.20 -0.08
C VAL A 589 -8.25 17.92 -0.88
N LEU A 590 -7.02 17.42 -0.97
CA LEU A 590 -6.74 16.14 -1.63
C LEU A 590 -7.38 14.94 -0.90
N ALA A 591 -7.43 14.96 0.44
CA ALA A 591 -8.10 13.92 1.22
C ALA A 591 -9.63 13.96 0.99
N ALA A 592 -10.24 15.14 1.00
CA ALA A 592 -11.65 15.33 0.68
C ALA A 592 -11.96 14.86 -0.75
N ARG A 593 -11.13 15.25 -1.74
CA ARG A 593 -11.23 14.78 -3.12
C ARG A 593 -11.17 13.25 -3.20
N ARG A 594 -10.27 12.60 -2.44
CA ARG A 594 -10.18 11.14 -2.38
C ARG A 594 -11.49 10.53 -1.87
N LEU A 595 -12.03 11.02 -0.77
CA LEU A 595 -13.25 10.48 -0.15
C LEU A 595 -14.49 10.68 -1.04
N ILE A 596 -14.67 11.88 -1.59
CA ILE A 596 -15.77 12.21 -2.49
C ILE A 596 -15.65 11.38 -3.78
N GLY A 597 -14.47 11.34 -4.40
CA GLY A 597 -14.22 10.60 -5.64
C GLY A 597 -14.47 9.10 -5.48
N LEU A 598 -14.00 8.48 -4.40
CA LEU A 598 -14.25 7.06 -4.13
C LEU A 598 -15.74 6.77 -3.89
N SER A 599 -16.45 7.67 -3.22
CA SER A 599 -17.89 7.56 -3.02
C SER A 599 -18.64 7.61 -4.35
N LEU A 600 -18.26 8.52 -5.26
CA LEU A 600 -18.82 8.62 -6.60
C LEU A 600 -18.52 7.37 -7.45
N VAL A 601 -17.30 6.84 -7.37
CA VAL A 601 -16.92 5.57 -8.03
C VAL A 601 -17.81 4.43 -7.53
N GLY A 602 -18.01 4.30 -6.22
CA GLY A 602 -18.89 3.28 -5.64
C GLY A 602 -20.34 3.42 -6.10
N LEU A 603 -20.84 4.65 -6.28
CA LEU A 603 -22.18 4.90 -6.82
C LEU A 603 -22.29 4.53 -8.31
N ASP A 604 -21.31 4.91 -9.13
CA ASP A 604 -21.25 4.56 -10.56
C ASP A 604 -21.30 3.04 -10.77
N MET A 605 -20.57 2.31 -9.93
CA MET A 605 -20.42 0.86 -10.03
C MET A 605 -21.73 0.07 -9.77
N ARG A 606 -22.78 0.70 -9.19
CA ARG A 606 -24.10 0.07 -9.01
C ARG A 606 -24.85 -0.19 -10.31
N SER A 607 -24.53 0.57 -11.36
CA SER A 607 -25.09 0.41 -12.70
C SER A 607 -24.14 -0.37 -13.63
N CYS A 608 -23.18 -1.12 -13.07
CA CYS A 608 -22.24 -1.90 -13.87
C CYS A 608 -22.96 -3.07 -14.58
N PRO A 609 -22.83 -3.19 -15.92
CA PRO A 609 -23.35 -4.34 -16.65
C PRO A 609 -22.48 -5.59 -16.40
N MET A 610 -23.10 -6.78 -16.41
CA MET A 610 -22.38 -8.05 -16.19
C MET A 610 -21.43 -8.40 -17.34
N ILE A 611 -21.77 -8.00 -18.57
CA ILE A 611 -20.94 -8.24 -19.75
C ILE A 611 -19.52 -7.66 -19.60
N LEU A 612 -19.35 -6.61 -18.78
CA LEU A 612 -18.06 -5.98 -18.53
C LEU A 612 -17.02 -6.94 -17.94
N ASP A 613 -17.47 -7.92 -17.14
CA ASP A 613 -16.58 -8.91 -16.52
C ASP A 613 -16.10 -9.96 -17.53
N HIS A 614 -16.81 -10.15 -18.65
CA HIS A 614 -16.52 -11.17 -19.65
C HIS A 614 -15.77 -10.65 -20.88
N LEU A 615 -15.77 -9.33 -21.11
CA LEU A 615 -15.08 -8.70 -22.26
C LEU A 615 -13.55 -8.89 -22.26
N GLY A 616 -12.94 -9.26 -21.13
CA GLY A 616 -11.50 -9.52 -21.01
C GLY A 616 -11.07 -11.00 -21.01
N CYS A 617 -12.00 -11.95 -20.86
CA CYS A 617 -11.66 -13.34 -20.50
C CYS A 617 -11.29 -14.26 -21.68
N ILE A 618 -11.50 -13.84 -22.94
CA ILE A 618 -11.38 -14.73 -24.11
C ILE A 618 -9.94 -14.86 -24.61
N GLY A 619 -9.04 -13.93 -24.29
CA GLY A 619 -7.64 -13.95 -24.75
C GLY A 619 -6.77 -15.06 -24.16
N HIS A 620 -7.16 -15.66 -23.03
CA HIS A 620 -6.37 -16.69 -22.35
C HIS A 620 -6.68 -18.13 -22.80
N LEU A 621 -7.82 -18.35 -23.46
CA LEU A 621 -8.26 -19.68 -23.93
C LEU A 621 -7.54 -20.15 -25.21
N THR A 622 -6.98 -19.23 -25.99
CA THR A 622 -6.27 -19.56 -27.25
C THR A 622 -4.84 -20.06 -27.03
N VAL A 623 -4.21 -19.75 -25.88
CA VAL A 623 -2.84 -20.22 -25.59
C VAL A 623 -2.83 -21.70 -25.19
N GLN A 624 -3.91 -22.21 -24.61
CA GLN A 624 -3.97 -23.61 -24.14
C GLN A 624 -4.35 -24.62 -25.24
N GLN A 625 -4.86 -24.16 -26.39
CA GLN A 625 -5.18 -25.03 -27.54
C GLN A 625 -4.11 -25.05 -28.64
N SER A 626 -3.11 -24.15 -28.63
CA SER A 626 -1.98 -24.21 -29.59
C SER A 626 -0.71 -24.85 -29.02
N GLY A 627 -0.71 -25.20 -27.72
CA GLY A 627 0.44 -25.79 -27.02
C GLY A 627 0.54 -27.32 -27.06
N SER A 628 -0.36 -28.05 -27.73
CA SER A 628 -0.34 -29.53 -27.75
C SER A 628 -0.15 -30.17 -29.12
N GLN A 629 0.33 -29.44 -30.13
CA GLN A 629 0.51 -29.97 -31.49
C GLN A 629 1.81 -29.55 -32.19
N GLY A 630 2.82 -29.09 -31.44
CA GLY A 630 4.10 -28.62 -31.99
C GLY A 630 5.38 -29.33 -31.51
N GLU A 631 5.31 -30.21 -30.50
CA GLU A 631 6.49 -30.91 -29.96
C GLU A 631 6.40 -32.42 -30.21
N SER A 632 6.39 -32.78 -31.49
CA SER A 632 6.67 -34.14 -31.96
C SER A 632 7.06 -34.07 -33.43
N MET A 633 8.23 -33.48 -33.72
CA MET A 633 9.05 -33.73 -34.93
C MET A 633 10.20 -32.72 -34.97
N ALA A 634 11.29 -33.00 -34.24
CA ALA A 634 12.64 -32.50 -34.50
C ALA A 634 13.64 -33.20 -33.56
N ALA A 635 13.87 -34.48 -33.81
CA ALA A 635 15.04 -35.20 -33.31
C ALA A 635 15.52 -36.11 -34.45
N ALA A 636 16.32 -35.52 -35.34
CA ALA A 636 17.24 -36.17 -36.27
C ALA A 636 18.35 -35.16 -36.58
#